data_AF-A0A5R9NYB9-F1
#
_entry.id   AF-A0A5R9NYB9-F1
#
_cell.length_a   1.000
_cell.length_b   1.000
_cell.length_c   1.000
_cell.angle_alpha   90.00
_cell.angle_beta   90.00
_cell.angle_gamma   90.00
#
_symmetry.space_group_name_H-M   'P 1'
#
loop_
_entity.id
_entity.type
_entity.pdbx_description
1 polymer ?
#
loop_
_entity_poly.entity_id
_entity_poly.type
_entity_poly.pdbx_seq_one_letter_code
_entity_poly.pdbx_strand_id
1 'polypeptide(L)'
;MRAELQDTVAEFRPILLQRVDSLFRGTREPSDTTGCCRSGSAALLHTLRHAFPDCAWAFTGGYGSDVGPLNEHAGDYLNLECYPGGLVDQEGKWRAHFWVEGKLPDGSTVIVDATADQFGHEPVVIADGADPRYRKNILPQHDEKVWVVEPETTFALGVFHEWQTLHTVPLWTPGR
;
A
#
# COMPACT_ATOMS: atom_id res chain seq x y z
N MET A 1 -5.54 7.71 -16.68
CA MET A 1 -5.69 7.12 -15.32
C MET A 1 -4.59 6.13 -14.94
N ARG A 2 -4.46 4.93 -15.53
CA ARG A 2 -3.39 3.98 -15.10
C ARG A 2 -1.97 4.54 -15.17
N ALA A 3 -1.66 5.32 -16.21
CA ALA A 3 -0.38 6.02 -16.30
C ALA A 3 -0.20 7.07 -15.20
N GLU A 4 -1.22 7.92 -14.96
CA GLU A 4 -1.19 8.91 -13.87
C GLU A 4 -1.04 8.27 -12.48
N LEU A 5 -1.66 7.10 -12.27
CA LEU A 5 -1.47 6.30 -11.05
C LEU A 5 -0.01 5.83 -10.92
N GLN A 6 0.56 5.29 -12.01
CA GLN A 6 1.96 4.86 -12.03
C GLN A 6 2.89 6.03 -11.68
N ASP A 7 2.69 7.20 -12.27
CA ASP A 7 3.50 8.39 -12.03
C ASP A 7 3.37 8.87 -10.58
N THR A 8 2.14 8.98 -10.07
CA THR A 8 1.87 9.38 -8.67
C THR A 8 2.56 8.46 -7.67
N VAL A 9 2.52 7.14 -7.91
CA VAL A 9 3.13 6.16 -7.01
C VAL A 9 4.66 6.16 -7.14
N ALA A 10 5.18 6.40 -8.35
CA ALA A 10 6.61 6.57 -8.57
C ALA A 10 7.17 7.81 -7.87
N GLU A 11 6.40 8.90 -7.77
CA GLU A 11 6.76 10.11 -7.01
C GLU A 11 6.61 9.92 -5.49
N PHE A 12 5.61 9.17 -5.06
CA PHE A 12 5.40 8.80 -3.65
C PHE A 12 6.52 7.92 -3.11
N ARG A 13 7.00 6.96 -3.91
CA ARG A 13 7.89 5.90 -3.42
C ARG A 13 9.22 6.39 -2.82
N PRO A 14 9.96 7.34 -3.41
CA PRO A 14 11.18 7.88 -2.80
C PRO A 14 10.97 8.44 -1.39
N ILE A 15 9.82 9.07 -1.14
CA ILE A 15 9.46 9.65 0.16
C ILE A 15 9.21 8.54 1.18
N LEU A 16 8.50 7.49 0.76
CA LEU A 16 8.32 6.29 1.57
C LEU A 16 9.67 5.69 1.95
N LEU A 17 10.57 5.47 0.99
CA LEU A 17 11.89 4.88 1.24
C LEU A 17 12.74 5.74 2.19
N GLN A 18 12.76 7.05 2.01
CA GLN A 18 13.46 7.96 2.92
C GLN A 18 12.94 7.85 4.36
N ARG A 19 11.63 7.71 4.54
CA ARG A 19 11.04 7.55 5.86
C ARG A 19 11.34 6.18 6.47
N VAL A 20 11.29 5.11 5.67
CA VAL A 20 11.68 3.76 6.10
C VAL A 20 13.13 3.76 6.58
N ASP A 21 14.06 4.31 5.80
CA ASP A 21 15.47 4.42 6.18
C ASP A 21 15.65 5.19 7.50
N SER A 22 14.93 6.31 7.67
CA SER A 22 14.94 7.09 8.92
C SER A 22 14.44 6.31 10.13
N LEU A 23 13.48 5.39 9.99
CA LEU A 23 13.00 4.57 11.11
C LEU A 23 14.07 3.57 11.57
N PHE A 24 14.79 2.98 10.61
CA PHE A 24 15.79 1.96 10.89
C PHE A 24 17.20 2.52 11.04
N ARG A 25 17.40 3.84 10.94
CA ARG A 25 18.71 4.52 11.11
C ARG A 25 19.83 3.89 10.26
N GLY A 26 19.50 3.43 9.06
CA GLY A 26 20.45 2.76 8.16
C GLY A 26 20.93 1.38 8.61
N THR A 27 20.28 0.73 9.60
CA THR A 27 20.61 -0.66 9.99
C THR A 27 20.05 -1.70 9.04
N ARG A 28 19.46 -1.28 7.92
CA ARG A 28 18.79 -2.12 6.93
C ARG A 28 19.15 -1.65 5.53
N GLU A 29 19.15 -2.56 4.56
CA GLU A 29 19.29 -2.20 3.15
C GLU A 29 18.22 -1.16 2.77
N PRO A 30 18.60 0.03 2.25
CA PRO A 30 17.69 1.15 2.01
C PRO A 30 16.61 0.91 0.95
N SER A 31 16.65 -0.24 0.28
CA SER A 31 15.88 -0.52 -0.93
C SER A 31 14.63 -1.37 -0.72
N ASP A 32 14.45 -1.98 0.46
CA ASP A 32 13.29 -2.82 0.75
C ASP A 32 12.31 -2.17 1.74
N THR A 33 11.02 -2.34 1.48
CA THR A 33 9.92 -1.79 2.30
C THR A 33 9.40 -2.77 3.36
N THR A 34 10.18 -3.81 3.67
CA THR A 34 9.72 -4.93 4.49
C THR A 34 9.31 -4.49 5.89
N GLY A 35 8.15 -4.97 6.33
CA GLY A 35 7.58 -4.63 7.64
C GLY A 35 6.94 -3.25 7.68
N CYS A 36 6.99 -2.49 6.58
CA CYS A 36 6.35 -1.19 6.47
C CYS A 36 5.11 -1.18 5.58
N CYS A 37 4.68 -2.32 5.02
CA CYS A 37 3.52 -2.39 4.12
C CYS A 37 2.24 -1.80 4.70
N ARG A 38 1.96 -2.03 5.99
CA ARG A 38 0.75 -1.50 6.64
C ARG A 38 0.74 0.04 6.64
N SER A 39 1.81 0.65 7.14
CA SER A 39 1.91 2.12 7.24
C SER A 39 2.18 2.78 5.89
N GLY A 40 2.94 2.12 5.01
CA GLY A 40 3.20 2.56 3.64
C GLY A 40 1.93 2.58 2.79
N SER A 41 1.13 1.52 2.85
CA SER A 41 -0.17 1.46 2.14
C SER A 41 -1.19 2.43 2.74
N ALA A 42 -1.13 2.75 4.03
CA ALA A 42 -1.95 3.80 4.64
C ALA A 42 -1.57 5.20 4.12
N ALA A 43 -0.27 5.52 4.05
CA ALA A 43 0.20 6.78 3.45
C ALA A 43 -0.21 6.88 1.98
N LEU A 44 -0.03 5.78 1.23
CA LEU A 44 -0.42 5.68 -0.17
C LEU A 44 -1.93 5.90 -0.36
N LEU A 45 -2.78 5.37 0.54
CA LEU A 45 -4.22 5.61 0.49
C LEU A 45 -4.55 7.11 0.60
N HIS A 46 -3.90 7.85 1.51
CA HIS A 46 -4.09 9.30 1.61
C HIS A 46 -3.63 10.02 0.34
N THR A 47 -2.47 9.63 -0.21
CA THR A 47 -1.96 10.18 -1.47
C THR A 47 -2.95 9.97 -2.61
N LEU A 48 -3.48 8.76 -2.77
CA LEU A 48 -4.42 8.42 -3.85
C LEU A 48 -5.78 9.12 -3.68
N ARG A 49 -6.31 9.21 -2.46
CA ARG A 49 -7.53 9.98 -2.17
C ARG A 49 -7.36 11.47 -2.49
N HIS A 50 -6.16 12.01 -2.29
CA HIS A 50 -5.86 13.40 -2.60
C HIS A 50 -5.68 13.64 -4.11
N ALA A 51 -4.89 12.80 -4.78
CA ALA A 51 -4.58 12.95 -6.20
C ALA A 51 -5.77 12.58 -7.11
N PHE A 52 -6.61 11.64 -6.69
CA PHE A 52 -7.70 11.09 -7.48
C PHE A 52 -9.02 11.05 -6.68
N PRO A 53 -9.60 12.22 -6.34
CA PRO A 53 -10.78 12.31 -5.49
C PRO A 53 -12.05 11.72 -6.12
N ASP A 54 -12.09 11.60 -7.45
CA ASP A 54 -13.21 11.00 -8.19
C ASP A 54 -13.20 9.46 -8.18
N CYS A 55 -12.16 8.84 -7.62
CA CYS A 55 -12.05 7.40 -7.45
C CYS A 55 -12.44 6.98 -6.03
N ALA A 56 -12.98 5.77 -5.87
CA ALA A 56 -13.20 5.19 -4.55
C ALA A 56 -11.99 4.36 -4.14
N TRP A 57 -11.36 4.69 -3.02
CA TRP A 57 -10.13 4.05 -2.53
C TRP A 57 -10.33 3.34 -1.18
N ALA A 58 -9.83 2.12 -1.09
CA ALA A 58 -9.93 1.27 0.09
C ALA A 58 -8.57 0.69 0.49
N PHE A 59 -8.31 0.66 1.81
CA PHE A 59 -7.18 -0.07 2.38
C PHE A 59 -7.52 -1.55 2.48
N THR A 60 -6.64 -2.40 1.95
CA THR A 60 -6.91 -3.83 1.75
C THR A 60 -5.69 -4.66 2.15
N GLY A 61 -5.93 -5.92 2.51
CA GLY A 61 -4.88 -6.90 2.79
C GLY A 61 -4.97 -7.49 4.20
N GLY A 62 -4.05 -8.41 4.51
CA GLY A 62 -4.11 -9.21 5.73
C GLY A 62 -3.11 -10.36 5.70
N TYR A 63 -3.58 -11.54 6.13
CA TYR A 63 -2.84 -12.81 6.08
C TYR A 63 -3.68 -13.83 5.29
N GLY A 64 -3.05 -14.56 4.38
CA GLY A 64 -3.72 -15.67 3.69
C GLY A 64 -4.17 -16.78 4.64
N SER A 65 -5.22 -17.51 4.27
CA SER A 65 -5.71 -18.68 5.02
C SER A 65 -4.68 -19.78 5.24
N ASP A 66 -3.67 -19.85 4.36
CA ASP A 66 -2.71 -20.95 4.31
C ASP A 66 -1.45 -20.70 5.13
N VAL A 67 -1.32 -19.53 5.75
CA VAL A 67 -0.07 -19.08 6.38
C VAL A 67 0.03 -19.57 7.84
N GLY A 68 -0.46 -20.77 8.15
CA GLY A 68 -0.39 -21.34 9.51
C GLY A 68 -1.10 -20.49 10.59
N PRO A 69 -1.01 -20.90 11.86
CA PRO A 69 -1.60 -20.13 12.95
C PRO A 69 -0.89 -18.79 13.09
N LEU A 70 -1.68 -17.75 13.33
CA LEU A 70 -1.17 -16.44 13.70
C LEU A 70 -0.35 -16.51 14.99
N ASN A 71 0.61 -15.60 15.15
CA ASN A 71 1.19 -15.44 16.46
C ASN A 71 0.08 -14.98 17.43
N GLU A 72 0.25 -15.31 18.72
CA GLU A 72 -0.74 -14.99 19.75
C GLU A 72 -0.98 -13.48 19.93
N HIS A 73 -0.04 -12.65 19.44
CA HIS A 73 -0.08 -11.19 19.49
C HIS A 73 -0.59 -10.54 18.19
N ALA A 74 -1.07 -11.32 17.21
CA ALA A 74 -1.45 -10.78 15.91
C ALA A 74 -2.55 -9.72 16.03
N GLY A 75 -3.46 -9.89 16.99
CA GLY A 75 -4.52 -8.92 17.28
C GLY A 75 -4.03 -7.55 17.75
N ASP A 76 -2.79 -7.44 18.24
CA ASP A 76 -2.20 -6.17 18.69
C ASP A 76 -1.87 -5.25 17.51
N TYR A 77 -1.69 -5.82 16.32
CA TYR A 77 -1.28 -5.08 15.13
C TYR A 77 -2.01 -5.50 13.84
N LEU A 78 -3.01 -6.37 13.94
CA LEU A 78 -3.89 -6.80 12.87
C LEU A 78 -5.33 -6.81 13.37
N ASN A 79 -6.26 -6.33 12.55
CA ASN A 79 -7.67 -6.51 12.85
C ASN A 79 -8.06 -7.94 12.47
N LEU A 80 -8.13 -8.85 13.45
CA LEU A 80 -8.40 -10.28 13.24
C LEU A 80 -9.79 -10.58 12.65
N GLU A 81 -10.75 -9.68 12.84
CA GLU A 81 -12.08 -9.77 12.21
C GLU A 81 -12.02 -9.39 10.71
N CYS A 82 -10.92 -8.75 10.30
CA CYS A 82 -10.70 -8.16 9.00
C CYS A 82 -9.48 -8.78 8.31
N TYR A 83 -9.54 -10.08 7.99
CA TYR A 83 -8.41 -10.86 7.47
C TYR A 83 -8.48 -11.18 5.95
N PRO A 84 -8.46 -10.21 5.03
CA PRO A 84 -8.50 -10.50 3.60
C PRO A 84 -7.09 -10.71 3.03
N GLY A 85 -6.69 -11.98 2.88
CA GLY A 85 -5.64 -12.41 1.95
C GLY A 85 -4.26 -11.78 2.17
N GLY A 86 -3.35 -12.00 1.24
CA GLY A 86 -1.96 -11.56 1.31
C GLY A 86 -1.39 -11.47 -0.08
N LEU A 87 -0.09 -11.19 -0.20
CA LEU A 87 0.61 -11.25 -1.49
C LEU A 87 1.33 -12.59 -1.59
N VAL A 88 1.18 -13.29 -2.71
CA VAL A 88 2.03 -14.44 -3.02
C VAL A 88 3.42 -13.94 -3.43
N ASP A 89 4.48 -14.40 -2.79
CA ASP A 89 5.87 -14.06 -3.18
C ASP A 89 6.31 -14.81 -4.45
N GLN A 90 7.50 -14.50 -4.97
CA GLN A 90 8.04 -15.17 -6.16
C GLN A 90 8.29 -16.68 -5.98
N GLU A 91 8.32 -17.17 -4.73
CA GLU A 91 8.46 -18.59 -4.39
C GLU A 91 7.10 -19.30 -4.29
N GLY A 92 5.99 -18.58 -4.49
CA GLY A 92 4.64 -19.13 -4.40
C GLY A 92 4.08 -19.17 -2.97
N LYS A 93 4.76 -18.56 -2.00
CA LYS A 93 4.32 -18.54 -0.60
C LYS A 93 3.51 -17.28 -0.31
N TRP A 94 2.37 -17.46 0.34
CA TRP A 94 1.53 -16.35 0.79
C TRP A 94 2.17 -15.62 1.97
N ARG A 95 2.24 -14.29 1.87
CA ARG A 95 2.82 -13.40 2.87
C ARG A 95 1.79 -12.40 3.35
N ALA A 96 1.90 -12.04 4.63
CA ALA A 96 1.12 -10.95 5.21
C ALA A 96 1.37 -9.68 4.40
N HIS A 97 0.33 -9.03 3.90
CA HIS A 97 0.55 -7.83 3.10
C HIS A 97 -0.65 -6.91 3.09
N PHE A 98 -0.39 -5.62 2.94
CA PHE A 98 -1.40 -4.58 2.81
C PHE A 98 -1.13 -3.74 1.55
N TRP A 99 -2.19 -3.38 0.85
CA TRP A 99 -2.18 -2.59 -0.39
C TRP A 99 -3.40 -1.67 -0.45
N VAL A 100 -3.53 -0.90 -1.53
CA VAL A 100 -4.69 -0.05 -1.79
C VAL A 100 -5.46 -0.57 -3.00
N GLU A 101 -6.78 -0.60 -2.91
CA GLU A 101 -7.65 -0.89 -4.04
C GLU A 101 -8.45 0.34 -4.44
N GLY A 102 -8.63 0.50 -5.74
CA GLY A 102 -9.35 1.62 -6.33
C GLY A 102 -10.47 1.15 -7.25
N LYS A 103 -11.63 1.81 -7.19
CA LYS A 103 -12.62 1.79 -8.26
C LYS A 103 -12.51 3.09 -9.06
N LEU A 104 -12.16 2.95 -10.33
CA LEU A 104 -11.96 4.07 -11.25
C LEU A 104 -13.31 4.57 -11.83
N PRO A 105 -13.37 5.78 -12.41
CA PRO A 105 -14.61 6.35 -12.95
C PRO A 105 -15.22 5.54 -14.10
N ASP A 106 -14.40 4.78 -14.84
CA ASP A 106 -14.85 3.85 -15.89
C ASP A 106 -15.44 2.54 -15.34
N GLY A 107 -15.48 2.38 -14.02
CA GLY A 107 -16.00 1.21 -13.31
C GLY A 107 -14.99 0.07 -13.14
N SER A 108 -13.79 0.18 -13.73
CA SER A 108 -12.74 -0.80 -13.53
C SER A 108 -12.17 -0.74 -12.11
N THR A 109 -11.61 -1.86 -11.64
CA THR A 109 -10.94 -1.96 -10.35
C THR A 109 -9.43 -2.14 -10.55
N VAL A 110 -8.66 -1.55 -9.64
CA VAL A 110 -7.20 -1.59 -9.67
C VAL A 110 -6.64 -1.91 -8.30
N ILE A 111 -5.51 -2.60 -8.28
CA ILE A 111 -4.65 -2.74 -7.11
C ILE A 111 -3.47 -1.79 -7.28
N VAL A 112 -3.15 -1.05 -6.23
CA VAL A 112 -2.01 -0.13 -6.15
C VAL A 112 -1.16 -0.53 -4.93
N ASP A 113 0.09 -0.86 -5.19
CA ASP A 113 1.01 -1.33 -4.16
C ASP A 113 2.41 -0.76 -4.37
N ALA A 114 2.87 -0.04 -3.35
CA ALA A 114 4.19 0.58 -3.30
C ALA A 114 5.14 -0.18 -2.38
N THR A 115 4.83 -1.43 -2.03
CA THR A 115 5.59 -2.24 -1.06
C THR A 115 5.68 -3.72 -1.46
N ALA A 116 5.36 -4.05 -2.72
CA ALA A 116 5.40 -5.42 -3.23
C ALA A 116 6.84 -5.99 -3.33
N ASP A 117 7.83 -5.10 -3.42
CA ASP A 117 9.27 -5.41 -3.49
C ASP A 117 9.79 -6.22 -2.30
N GLN A 118 9.17 -6.08 -1.12
CA GLN A 118 9.54 -6.90 0.05
C GLN A 118 9.33 -8.41 -0.17
N PHE A 119 8.61 -8.79 -1.23
CA PHE A 119 8.31 -10.17 -1.63
C PHE A 119 8.88 -10.52 -3.01
N GLY A 120 9.83 -9.72 -3.52
CA GLY A 120 10.50 -9.92 -4.79
C GLY A 120 9.72 -9.45 -6.02
N HIS A 121 8.60 -8.74 -5.86
CA HIS A 121 7.89 -8.14 -6.99
C HIS A 121 8.45 -6.77 -7.36
N GLU A 122 7.86 -6.14 -8.38
CA GLU A 122 8.22 -4.79 -8.78
C GLU A 122 8.02 -3.77 -7.64
N PRO A 123 8.87 -2.74 -7.53
CA PRO A 123 8.76 -1.71 -6.48
C PRO A 123 7.45 -0.90 -6.52
N VAL A 124 6.83 -0.81 -7.70
CA VAL A 124 5.51 -0.19 -7.88
C VAL A 124 4.67 -1.12 -8.73
N VAL A 125 3.52 -1.53 -8.20
CA VAL A 125 2.57 -2.41 -8.89
C VAL A 125 1.25 -1.67 -9.06
N ILE A 126 0.82 -1.52 -10.32
CA ILE A 126 -0.54 -1.13 -10.71
C ILE A 126 -1.17 -2.31 -11.45
N ALA A 127 -1.93 -3.13 -10.74
CA ALA A 127 -2.52 -4.35 -11.28
C ALA A 127 -4.02 -4.21 -11.55
N ASP A 128 -4.61 -5.22 -12.18
CA ASP A 128 -6.06 -5.38 -12.23
C ASP A 128 -6.62 -5.76 -10.84
N GLY A 129 -7.83 -5.31 -10.50
CA GLY A 129 -8.44 -5.60 -9.20
C GLY A 129 -8.65 -7.09 -8.93
N ALA A 130 -8.68 -7.94 -9.97
CA ALA A 130 -8.79 -9.38 -9.86
C ALA A 130 -7.44 -10.11 -9.89
N ASP A 131 -6.30 -9.41 -9.73
CA ASP A 131 -4.98 -10.04 -9.83
C ASP A 131 -4.83 -11.21 -8.84
N PRO A 132 -4.56 -12.44 -9.33
CA PRO A 132 -4.50 -13.62 -8.49
C PRO A 132 -3.36 -13.58 -7.48
N ARG A 133 -2.34 -12.73 -7.68
CA ARG A 133 -1.26 -12.55 -6.70
C ARG A 133 -1.76 -11.97 -5.39
N TYR A 134 -2.86 -11.20 -5.42
CA TYR A 134 -3.43 -10.50 -4.26
C TYR A 134 -4.74 -11.12 -3.78
N ARG A 135 -5.54 -11.67 -4.70
CA ARG A 135 -6.93 -12.07 -4.42
C ARG A 135 -7.12 -13.57 -4.17
N LYS A 136 -6.25 -14.45 -4.70
CA LYS A 136 -6.52 -15.90 -4.74
C LYS A 136 -6.65 -16.56 -3.36
N ASN A 137 -6.08 -15.98 -2.31
CA ASN A 137 -6.17 -16.49 -0.94
C ASN A 137 -7.16 -15.74 -0.04
N ILE A 138 -7.99 -14.87 -0.62
CA ILE A 138 -9.05 -14.19 0.11
C ILE A 138 -10.22 -15.15 0.24
N LEU A 139 -10.64 -15.39 1.47
CA LEU A 139 -11.82 -16.21 1.73
C LEU A 139 -13.08 -15.44 1.31
N PRO A 140 -14.08 -16.07 0.69
CA PRO A 140 -15.28 -15.39 0.18
C PRO A 140 -15.99 -14.49 1.19
N GLN A 141 -15.99 -14.85 2.48
CA GLN A 141 -16.59 -14.04 3.54
C GLN A 141 -15.88 -12.71 3.83
N HIS A 142 -14.67 -12.51 3.30
CA HIS A 142 -13.86 -11.30 3.47
C HIS A 142 -13.77 -10.43 2.21
N ASP A 143 -14.32 -10.91 1.08
CA ASP A 143 -14.12 -10.33 -0.26
C ASP A 143 -14.92 -9.02 -0.48
N GLU A 144 -16.09 -8.87 0.16
CA GLU A 144 -17.02 -7.79 -0.22
C GLU A 144 -17.22 -6.67 0.82
N LYS A 145 -16.69 -6.80 2.05
CA LYS A 145 -17.09 -5.91 3.17
C LYS A 145 -16.00 -5.51 4.14
N VAL A 146 -14.76 -5.94 3.91
CA VAL A 146 -13.67 -5.69 4.85
C VAL A 146 -12.78 -4.59 4.28
N TRP A 147 -13.27 -3.37 4.37
CA TRP A 147 -12.41 -2.19 4.25
C TRP A 147 -11.66 -2.14 5.57
N VAL A 148 -10.41 -2.60 5.56
CA VAL A 148 -9.60 -2.63 6.76
C VAL A 148 -9.39 -1.18 7.19
N VAL A 149 -9.63 -0.87 8.46
CA VAL A 149 -9.36 0.48 8.98
C VAL A 149 -7.87 0.77 8.83
N GLU A 150 -7.55 1.81 8.07
CA GLU A 150 -6.18 2.26 7.92
C GLU A 150 -5.59 2.65 9.28
N PRO A 151 -4.32 2.32 9.57
CA PRO A 151 -3.69 2.85 10.77
C PRO A 151 -3.42 4.35 10.61
N GLU A 152 -4.08 5.18 11.42
CA GLU A 152 -3.69 6.58 11.60
C GLU A 152 -2.39 6.64 12.42
N THR A 153 -1.26 6.53 11.73
CA THR A 153 0.06 6.65 12.34
C THR A 153 0.70 7.98 11.97
N THR A 154 1.50 8.53 12.88
CA THR A 154 2.38 9.66 12.59
C THR A 154 3.31 9.37 11.41
N PHE A 155 3.68 8.09 11.19
CA PHE A 155 4.38 7.65 9.99
C PHE A 155 3.55 7.91 8.72
N ALA A 156 2.33 7.37 8.65
CA ALA A 156 1.50 7.45 7.46
C ALA A 156 1.18 8.89 7.09
N LEU A 157 0.79 9.69 8.09
CA LEU A 157 0.51 11.12 7.92
C LEU A 157 1.76 11.91 7.54
N GLY A 158 2.92 11.58 8.12
CA GLY A 158 4.18 12.24 7.81
C GLY A 158 4.65 12.02 6.37
N VAL A 159 4.53 10.79 5.85
CA VAL A 159 4.85 10.48 4.44
C VAL A 159 3.88 11.20 3.51
N PHE A 160 2.57 11.15 3.79
CA PHE A 160 1.58 11.84 2.99
C PHE A 160 1.80 13.36 2.96
N HIS A 161 2.08 13.99 4.10
CA HIS A 161 2.30 15.43 4.20
C HIS A 161 3.55 15.90 3.43
N GLU A 162 4.64 15.11 3.45
CA GLU A 162 5.83 15.37 2.63
C GLU A 162 5.51 15.30 1.13
N TRP A 163 4.78 14.27 0.71
CA TRP A 163 4.32 14.17 -0.68
C TRP A 163 3.44 15.36 -1.06
N GLN A 164 2.47 15.73 -0.23
CA GLN A 164 1.59 16.87 -0.47
C GLN A 164 2.37 18.18 -0.56
N THR A 165 3.38 18.39 0.27
CA THR A 165 4.22 19.60 0.24
C THR A 165 4.92 19.76 -1.11
N LEU A 166 5.45 18.68 -1.68
CA LEU A 166 6.11 18.70 -2.99
C LEU A 166 5.15 19.06 -4.14
N HIS A 167 3.86 18.80 -3.98
CA HIS A 167 2.83 19.00 -5.01
C HIS A 167 1.94 20.23 -4.77
N THR A 168 2.10 20.92 -3.64
CA THR A 168 1.36 22.15 -3.28
C THR A 168 2.20 23.41 -3.38
N VAL A 169 3.54 23.31 -3.38
CA VAL A 169 4.44 24.47 -3.53
C VAL A 169 4.62 24.76 -5.02
N PRO A 170 4.20 25.94 -5.54
CA PRO A 170 4.56 26.35 -6.88
C PRO A 170 6.08 26.43 -6.97
N LEU A 171 6.68 25.79 -7.97
CA LEU A 171 8.09 26.03 -8.30
C LEU A 171 8.26 27.54 -8.48
N TRP A 172 8.92 28.18 -7.52
CA TRP A 172 9.30 29.58 -7.64
C TRP A 172 10.13 29.71 -8.91
N THR A 173 9.58 30.42 -9.89
CA THR A 173 10.30 30.81 -11.09
C THR A 173 10.85 32.20 -10.82
N PRO A 174 12.18 32.38 -10.65
CA PRO A 174 12.75 33.71 -10.68
C PRO A 174 12.35 34.38 -12.00
N GLY A 175 11.86 35.61 -11.89
CA GLY A 175 11.23 36.36 -12.98
C GLY A 175 12.02 36.39 -14.28
N ARG A 176 11.26 36.37 -15.38
CA ARG A 176 11.70 36.85 -16.69
C ARG A 176 11.94 38.34 -16.68
#